data_AF-A0A2V8VJ25-F1
#
_entry.id   AF-A0A2V8VJ25-F1
#
_cell.length_a   1.000
_cell.length_b   1.000
_cell.length_c   1.000
_cell.angle_alpha   90.00
_cell.angle_beta   90.00
_cell.angle_gamma   90.00
#
_symmetry.space_group_name_H-M   'P 1'
#
loop_
_entity.id
_entity.type
_entity.pdbx_description
1 polymer ?
#
loop_
_entity_poly.entity_id
_entity_poly.type
_entity_poly.pdbx_seq_one_letter_code
_entity_poly.pdbx_strand_id
1 'polypeptide(L)'
;MGRSGGRFDRSLRPLFSWAGTALAALLVWLEARPTLVGPVWMILALLLIEAGMALGEPHLRGPGYVAALAATVAVLALSAPSHERLANIATRTPALLLVAAAYLYLFLLQRRARADRLHDFDRSLRPLFSWAGTALAALLVWLEARPTLVGPVWMILALLLVEAGIALGESDLRLPGYVVLVASHASLAMSNLTATGLVGGLSVRAMTVTPAIAATYYLWWRLRSLPQEGSKRAGDGRDEVFGRFLSYLGAAMIGLFVRFEFGLEGAALRWSLAMVVLLLAGHVLRDADLRFQGYLVAAAVIVRAVGFDFRSANRILGLDGPLLITIVGVAGYLAAGFLIRMRRTAAGARNDRRSLEIESTLEPYGPDLMWLLAVALTALYLYRTWSGVPLIVAWAVEGLCAAGAGFALKARSLRLSGLALLAVCVAMTLVRAFTTFDMPGRIVTFLVLGVALLVISFAYTRYRESIRKVL
;
A
#
# COMPACT_ATOMS: atom_id res chain seq x y z
N MET A 1 4.66 -17.32 -70.43
CA MET A 1 5.61 -16.30 -69.92
C MET A 1 5.05 -15.44 -68.75
N GLY A 2 4.05 -15.88 -67.97
CA GLY A 2 3.41 -15.02 -66.93
C GLY A 2 3.80 -15.27 -65.46
N ARG A 3 4.75 -16.16 -65.15
CA ARG A 3 5.06 -16.59 -63.76
C ARG A 3 6.36 -16.01 -63.16
N SER A 4 7.22 -15.35 -63.94
CA SER A 4 8.49 -14.78 -63.46
C SER A 4 8.37 -13.32 -62.99
N GLY A 5 7.57 -12.49 -63.66
CA GLY A 5 7.39 -11.07 -63.32
C GLY A 5 6.84 -10.84 -61.91
N GLY A 6 5.86 -11.64 -61.48
CA GLY A 6 5.26 -11.52 -60.14
C GLY A 6 6.17 -11.94 -58.98
N ARG A 7 7.28 -12.65 -59.24
CA ARG A 7 8.25 -13.03 -58.20
C ARG A 7 9.30 -11.94 -57.98
N PHE A 8 9.75 -11.31 -59.07
CA PHE A 8 10.67 -10.17 -59.04
C PHE A 8 10.01 -8.94 -58.41
N ASP A 9 8.75 -8.66 -58.76
CA ASP A 9 8.00 -7.54 -58.22
C ASP A 9 7.74 -7.68 -56.69
N ARG A 10 7.53 -8.91 -56.20
CA ARG A 10 7.42 -9.17 -54.75
C ARG A 10 8.73 -8.98 -54.00
N SER A 11 9.88 -9.23 -54.62
CA SER A 11 11.19 -9.04 -53.98
C SER A 11 11.61 -7.56 -53.92
N LEU A 12 11.13 -6.73 -54.85
CA LEU A 12 11.50 -5.31 -54.93
C LEU A 12 10.64 -4.40 -54.04
N ARG A 13 9.36 -4.72 -53.85
CA ARG A 13 8.44 -3.91 -53.01
C ARG A 13 8.96 -3.62 -51.59
N PRO A 14 9.55 -4.57 -50.86
CA PRO A 14 10.15 -4.29 -49.56
C PRO A 14 11.31 -3.30 -49.68
N LEU A 15 12.20 -3.48 -50.65
CA LEU A 15 13.36 -2.61 -50.87
C LEU A 15 12.94 -1.17 -51.13
N PHE A 16 11.95 -0.95 -51.99
CA PHE A 16 11.42 0.40 -52.25
C PHE A 16 10.74 1.02 -51.03
N SER A 17 10.04 0.22 -50.23
CA SER A 17 9.40 0.71 -48.99
C SER A 17 10.45 1.16 -47.97
N TRP A 18 11.51 0.38 -47.78
CA TRP A 18 12.64 0.74 -46.92
C TRP A 18 13.40 1.97 -47.45
N ALA A 19 13.72 2.01 -48.74
CA ALA A 19 14.42 3.13 -49.35
C ALA A 19 13.59 4.42 -49.28
N GLY A 20 12.30 4.37 -49.60
CA GLY A 20 11.40 5.51 -49.50
C GLY A 20 11.26 6.03 -48.08
N THR A 21 11.13 5.14 -47.09
CA THR A 21 11.09 5.51 -45.68
C THR A 21 12.41 6.16 -45.23
N ALA A 22 13.56 5.62 -45.65
CA ALA A 22 14.87 6.17 -45.32
C ALA A 22 15.09 7.56 -45.94
N LEU A 23 14.70 7.75 -47.20
CA LEU A 23 14.79 9.05 -47.87
C LEU A 23 13.86 10.09 -47.22
N ALA A 24 12.63 9.72 -46.89
CA ALA A 24 11.71 10.60 -46.17
C ALA A 24 12.24 10.97 -44.78
N ALA A 25 12.78 9.99 -44.05
CA ALA A 25 13.39 10.24 -42.75
C ALA A 25 14.63 11.15 -42.85
N LEU A 26 15.47 10.95 -43.86
CA LEU A 26 16.64 11.79 -44.14
C LEU A 26 16.23 13.23 -44.49
N LEU A 27 15.20 13.41 -45.31
CA LEU A 27 14.68 14.74 -45.64
C LEU A 27 14.24 15.49 -44.38
N VAL A 28 13.51 14.82 -43.49
CA VAL A 28 13.09 15.39 -42.20
C VAL A 28 14.30 15.73 -41.33
N TRP A 29 15.34 14.90 -41.31
CA TRP A 29 16.57 15.18 -40.57
C TRP A 29 17.29 16.44 -41.06
N LEU A 30 17.30 16.66 -42.38
CA LEU A 30 18.01 17.79 -43.00
C LEU A 30 17.23 19.11 -42.86
N GLU A 31 15.90 19.06 -42.95
CA GLU A 31 15.06 20.28 -43.05
C GLU A 31 14.32 20.64 -41.76
N ALA A 32 13.98 19.67 -40.91
CA ALA A 32 13.19 19.93 -39.72
C ALA A 32 14.05 20.49 -38.58
N ARG A 33 13.44 21.34 -37.74
CA ARG A 33 14.06 21.75 -36.47
C ARG A 33 14.37 20.51 -35.62
N PRO A 34 15.48 20.47 -34.86
CA PRO A 34 15.86 19.30 -34.07
C PRO A 34 14.76 18.79 -33.13
N THR A 35 13.97 19.70 -32.55
CA THR A 35 12.85 19.39 -31.66
C THR A 35 11.60 18.84 -32.38
N LEU A 36 11.54 18.96 -33.71
CA LEU A 36 10.44 18.46 -34.56
C LEU A 36 10.80 17.17 -35.31
N VAL A 37 12.08 16.80 -35.42
CA VAL A 37 12.52 15.57 -36.10
C VAL A 37 11.77 14.35 -35.57
N GLY A 38 11.76 14.16 -34.24
CA GLY A 38 11.09 13.02 -33.60
C GLY A 38 9.59 12.98 -33.88
N PRO A 39 8.82 14.05 -33.62
CA PRO A 39 7.38 14.10 -33.94
C PRO A 39 7.06 13.84 -35.42
N VAL A 40 7.84 14.41 -36.35
CA VAL A 40 7.59 14.23 -37.79
C VAL A 40 7.91 12.80 -38.23
N TRP A 41 8.98 12.19 -37.72
CA TRP A 41 9.26 10.77 -37.93
C TRP A 41 8.17 9.87 -37.34
N MET A 42 7.56 10.25 -36.21
CA MET A 42 6.43 9.50 -35.64
C MET A 42 5.19 9.61 -36.53
N ILE A 43 4.90 10.77 -37.12
CA ILE A 43 3.81 10.93 -38.10
C ILE A 43 4.06 10.03 -39.33
N LEU A 44 5.30 10.03 -39.86
CA LEU A 44 5.69 9.14 -40.95
C LEU A 44 5.47 7.66 -40.57
N ALA A 45 5.87 7.27 -39.35
CA ALA A 45 5.68 5.93 -38.84
C ALA A 45 4.19 5.53 -38.78
N LEU A 46 3.34 6.40 -38.24
CA LEU A 46 1.88 6.20 -38.18
C LEU A 46 1.29 6.00 -39.58
N LEU A 47 1.65 6.86 -40.54
CA LEU A 47 1.17 6.77 -41.92
C LEU A 47 1.55 5.43 -42.57
N LEU A 48 2.79 4.97 -42.39
CA LEU A 48 3.25 3.70 -42.95
C LEU A 48 2.55 2.49 -42.30
N ILE A 49 2.36 2.51 -40.99
CA ILE A 49 1.71 1.42 -40.25
C ILE A 49 0.22 1.35 -40.60
N GLU A 50 -0.47 2.49 -40.64
CA GLU A 50 -1.87 2.59 -41.06
C GLU A 50 -2.06 2.15 -42.51
N ALA A 51 -1.24 2.66 -43.44
CA ALA A 51 -1.30 2.26 -44.84
C ALA A 51 -1.04 0.76 -45.00
N GLY A 52 -0.06 0.20 -44.28
CA GLY A 52 0.21 -1.24 -44.27
C GLY A 52 -0.92 -2.09 -43.67
N MET A 53 -1.77 -1.53 -42.81
CA MET A 53 -2.96 -2.22 -42.30
C MET A 53 -4.19 -2.04 -43.19
N ALA A 54 -4.38 -0.85 -43.76
CA ALA A 54 -5.48 -0.53 -44.66
C ALA A 54 -5.35 -1.28 -45.99
N LEU A 55 -4.15 -1.33 -46.55
CA LEU A 55 -3.84 -2.00 -47.82
C LEU A 55 -3.57 -3.51 -47.67
N GLY A 56 -3.41 -4.01 -46.44
CA GLY A 56 -3.05 -5.41 -46.19
C GLY A 56 -1.61 -5.76 -46.58
N GLU A 57 -0.74 -4.78 -46.76
CA GLU A 57 0.65 -4.94 -47.19
C GLU A 57 1.60 -4.94 -45.98
N PRO A 58 2.10 -6.10 -45.52
CA PRO A 58 2.92 -6.20 -44.31
C PRO A 58 4.30 -5.52 -44.48
N HIS A 59 4.77 -5.38 -45.72
CA HIS A 59 6.08 -4.80 -46.02
C HIS A 59 6.18 -3.31 -45.68
N LEU A 60 5.06 -2.58 -45.56
CA LEU A 60 5.03 -1.18 -45.13
C LEU A 60 5.14 -1.02 -43.61
N ARG A 61 4.72 -2.04 -42.84
CA ARG A 61 4.66 -1.98 -41.37
C ARG A 61 6.06 -2.03 -40.75
N GLY A 62 6.95 -2.87 -41.28
CA GLY A 62 8.34 -3.01 -40.81
C GLY A 62 9.10 -1.69 -40.77
N PRO A 63 9.24 -0.97 -41.91
CA PRO A 63 9.84 0.36 -41.95
C PRO A 63 9.13 1.35 -41.02
N GLY A 64 7.79 1.28 -40.92
CA GLY A 64 7.01 2.11 -40.00
C GLY A 64 7.37 1.88 -38.52
N TYR A 65 7.53 0.63 -38.07
CA TYR A 65 7.95 0.33 -36.70
C TYR A 65 9.37 0.83 -36.41
N VAL A 66 10.29 0.71 -37.37
CA VAL A 66 11.65 1.25 -37.23
C VAL A 66 11.63 2.77 -37.19
N ALA A 67 10.79 3.42 -38.00
CA ALA A 67 10.58 4.86 -37.94
C ALA A 67 10.00 5.31 -36.58
N ALA A 68 9.07 4.57 -35.98
CA ALA A 68 8.53 4.85 -34.64
C ALA A 68 9.62 4.74 -33.56
N LEU A 69 10.47 3.72 -33.64
CA LEU A 69 11.62 3.57 -32.73
C LEU A 69 12.62 4.72 -32.91
N ALA A 70 12.98 5.05 -34.15
CA ALA A 70 13.87 6.17 -34.47
C ALA A 70 13.29 7.50 -33.98
N ALA A 71 11.98 7.72 -34.16
CA ALA A 71 11.27 8.88 -33.64
C ALA A 71 11.36 8.98 -32.11
N THR A 72 11.29 7.84 -31.41
CA THR A 72 11.42 7.79 -29.95
C THR A 72 12.83 8.17 -29.51
N VAL A 73 13.84 7.60 -30.17
CA VAL A 73 15.25 7.94 -29.92
C VAL A 73 15.49 9.43 -30.20
N ALA A 74 14.96 9.97 -31.30
CA ALA A 74 15.07 11.38 -31.64
C ALA A 74 14.37 12.29 -30.63
N VAL A 75 13.17 11.94 -30.16
CA VAL A 75 12.49 12.72 -29.10
C VAL A 75 13.29 12.70 -27.80
N LEU A 76 13.84 11.55 -27.39
CA LEU A 76 14.65 11.46 -26.18
C LEU A 76 15.99 12.19 -26.30
N ALA A 77 16.62 12.15 -27.48
CA ALA A 77 17.94 12.75 -27.70
C ALA A 77 17.88 14.25 -27.99
N LEU A 78 16.86 14.71 -28.73
CA LEU A 78 16.79 16.08 -29.26
C LEU A 78 15.74 16.93 -28.57
N SER A 79 14.58 16.35 -28.23
CA SER A 79 13.46 17.11 -27.67
C SER A 79 13.51 17.15 -26.15
N ALA A 80 13.67 16.00 -25.48
CA ALA A 80 13.66 15.92 -24.02
C ALA A 80 14.69 16.84 -23.31
N PRO A 81 15.96 16.94 -23.76
CA PRO A 81 16.93 17.84 -23.14
C PRO A 81 16.78 19.30 -23.58
N SER A 82 15.95 19.61 -24.58
CA SER A 82 15.86 20.97 -25.12
C SER A 82 15.27 21.94 -24.11
N HIS A 83 15.71 23.21 -24.16
CA HIS A 83 15.16 24.31 -23.36
C HIS A 83 14.44 25.34 -24.23
N GLU A 84 14.22 25.00 -25.50
CA GLU A 84 13.52 25.85 -26.46
C GLU A 84 12.05 26.02 -26.07
N ARG A 85 11.52 27.22 -26.28
CA ARG A 85 10.11 27.56 -26.05
C ARG A 85 9.48 28.11 -27.31
N LEU A 86 8.25 27.67 -27.60
CA LEU A 86 7.40 28.17 -28.68
C LEU A 86 6.12 28.70 -28.05
N ALA A 87 5.82 30.00 -28.25
CA ALA A 87 4.63 30.66 -27.68
C ALA A 87 4.44 30.39 -26.17
N ASN A 88 5.53 30.50 -25.39
CA ASN A 88 5.61 30.22 -23.95
C ASN A 88 5.47 28.75 -23.50
N ILE A 89 5.33 27.81 -24.43
CA ILE A 89 5.30 26.37 -24.13
C ILE A 89 6.67 25.78 -24.48
N ALA A 90 7.25 24.97 -23.60
CA ALA A 90 8.48 24.26 -23.92
C ALA A 90 8.24 23.30 -25.10
N THR A 91 9.06 23.36 -26.15
CA THR A 91 8.83 22.60 -27.40
C THR A 91 8.85 21.08 -27.18
N ARG A 92 9.54 20.63 -26.12
CA ARG A 92 9.53 19.23 -25.68
C ARG A 92 8.14 18.73 -25.23
N THR A 93 7.26 19.62 -24.75
CA THR A 93 5.91 19.26 -24.30
C THR A 93 5.06 18.68 -25.44
N PRO A 94 4.78 19.40 -26.54
CA PRO A 94 4.02 18.85 -27.65
C PRO A 94 4.74 17.69 -28.34
N ALA A 95 6.08 17.68 -28.38
CA ALA A 95 6.84 16.60 -28.99
C ALA A 95 6.66 15.26 -28.25
N LEU A 96 6.89 15.24 -26.94
CA LEU A 96 6.70 14.05 -26.10
C LEU A 96 5.23 13.62 -26.06
N LEU A 97 4.30 14.58 -25.97
CA LEU A 97 2.88 14.29 -25.95
C LEU A 97 2.40 13.64 -27.25
N LEU A 98 2.85 14.14 -28.40
CA LEU A 98 2.50 13.58 -29.71
C LEU A 98 3.00 12.13 -29.84
N VAL A 99 4.25 11.87 -29.47
CA VAL A 99 4.84 10.53 -29.56
C VAL A 99 4.18 9.57 -28.56
N ALA A 100 3.89 10.03 -27.34
CA ALA A 100 3.15 9.23 -26.37
C ALA A 100 1.73 8.87 -26.86
N ALA A 101 1.01 9.84 -27.41
CA ALA A 101 -0.33 9.65 -27.97
C ALA A 101 -0.31 8.73 -29.20
N ALA A 102 0.70 8.86 -30.06
CA ALA A 102 0.89 7.99 -31.23
C ALA A 102 1.05 6.52 -30.81
N TYR A 103 1.81 6.23 -29.76
CA TYR A 103 1.94 4.87 -29.24
C TYR A 103 0.65 4.32 -28.63
N LEU A 104 -0.09 5.13 -27.87
CA LEU A 104 -1.41 4.73 -27.38
C LEU A 104 -2.38 4.45 -28.55
N TYR A 105 -2.32 5.28 -29.59
CA TYR A 105 -3.12 5.08 -30.79
C TYR A 105 -2.74 3.78 -31.51
N LEU A 106 -1.45 3.49 -31.70
CA LEU A 106 -0.99 2.23 -32.30
C LEU A 106 -1.46 1.01 -31.50
N PHE A 107 -1.43 1.09 -30.16
CA PHE A 107 -1.98 0.05 -29.29
C PHE A 107 -3.48 -0.18 -29.55
N LEU A 108 -4.28 0.89 -29.58
CA LEU A 108 -5.72 0.82 -29.82
C LEU A 108 -6.06 0.35 -31.25
N LEU A 109 -5.26 0.75 -32.22
CA LEU A 109 -5.39 0.38 -33.62
C LEU A 109 -5.17 -1.12 -33.81
N GLN A 110 -4.09 -1.66 -33.25
CA GLN A 110 -3.82 -3.10 -33.29
C GLN A 110 -4.86 -3.92 -32.51
N ARG A 111 -5.41 -3.39 -31.42
CA ARG A 111 -6.52 -4.04 -30.70
C ARG A 111 -7.77 -4.18 -31.56
N ARG A 112 -8.07 -3.19 -32.40
CA ARG A 112 -9.26 -3.20 -33.28
C ARG A 112 -9.03 -3.99 -34.58
N ALA A 113 -7.77 -4.22 -34.95
CA ALA A 113 -7.44 -4.96 -36.16
C ALA A 113 -7.92 -6.41 -36.07
N ARG A 114 -8.45 -6.93 -37.18
CA ARG A 114 -8.90 -8.32 -37.27
C ARG A 114 -7.70 -9.28 -37.17
N ALA A 115 -7.90 -10.44 -36.54
CA ALA A 115 -6.85 -11.40 -36.23
C ALA A 115 -6.12 -11.94 -37.48
N ASP A 116 -6.82 -12.04 -38.61
CA ASP A 116 -6.29 -12.43 -39.93
C ASP A 116 -5.31 -11.41 -40.52
N ARG A 117 -5.38 -10.14 -40.11
CA ARG A 117 -4.51 -9.06 -40.60
C ARG A 117 -3.23 -8.89 -39.78
N LEU A 118 -3.14 -9.47 -38.58
CA LEU A 118 -2.02 -9.30 -37.66
C LEU A 118 -1.07 -10.50 -37.72
N HIS A 119 0.18 -10.24 -38.12
CA HIS A 119 1.24 -11.24 -38.06
C HIS A 119 1.69 -11.44 -36.59
N ASP A 120 2.35 -12.56 -36.31
CA ASP A 120 2.83 -12.88 -34.95
C ASP A 120 3.74 -11.78 -34.39
N PHE A 121 4.57 -11.18 -35.25
CA PHE A 121 5.41 -10.04 -34.88
C PHE A 121 4.59 -8.82 -34.44
N ASP A 122 3.53 -8.46 -35.18
CA ASP A 122 2.63 -7.36 -34.81
C ASP A 122 2.02 -7.58 -33.42
N ARG A 123 1.61 -8.82 -33.12
CA ARG A 123 1.03 -9.18 -31.81
C ARG A 123 2.05 -9.05 -30.68
N SER A 124 3.31 -9.39 -30.93
CA SER A 124 4.39 -9.26 -29.94
C SER A 124 4.75 -7.81 -29.60
N LEU A 125 4.56 -6.89 -30.55
CA LEU A 125 4.83 -5.46 -30.35
C LEU A 125 3.71 -4.71 -29.61
N ARG A 126 2.46 -5.20 -29.68
CA ARG A 126 1.30 -4.52 -29.10
C ARG A 126 1.52 -4.09 -27.64
N PRO A 127 1.98 -4.97 -26.71
CA PRO A 127 2.19 -4.55 -25.33
C PRO A 127 3.24 -3.45 -25.23
N LEU A 128 4.31 -3.50 -26.03
CA LEU A 128 5.40 -2.51 -26.01
C LEU A 128 4.91 -1.10 -26.32
N PHE A 129 3.89 -0.94 -27.17
CA PHE A 129 3.32 0.38 -27.47
C PHE A 129 2.65 1.00 -26.25
N SER A 130 1.90 0.22 -25.45
CA SER A 130 1.30 0.73 -24.21
C SER A 130 2.37 1.18 -23.20
N TRP A 131 3.48 0.42 -23.10
CA TRP A 131 4.61 0.76 -22.24
C TRP A 131 5.35 2.02 -22.74
N ALA A 132 5.66 2.10 -24.03
CA ALA A 132 6.36 3.24 -24.63
C ALA A 132 5.54 4.53 -24.49
N GLY A 133 4.24 4.48 -24.81
CA GLY A 133 3.35 5.62 -24.65
C GLY A 133 3.25 6.10 -23.21
N THR A 134 3.10 5.15 -22.27
CA THR A 134 3.02 5.47 -20.83
C THR A 134 4.34 6.03 -20.30
N ALA A 135 5.48 5.45 -20.68
CA ALA A 135 6.80 5.91 -20.24
C ALA A 135 7.10 7.33 -20.73
N LEU A 136 6.77 7.65 -21.98
CA LEU A 136 6.93 9.01 -22.52
C LEU A 136 5.97 10.01 -21.86
N ALA A 137 4.72 9.61 -21.60
CA ALA A 137 3.77 10.45 -20.86
C ALA A 137 4.25 10.71 -19.42
N ALA A 138 4.75 9.69 -18.73
CA ALA A 138 5.32 9.83 -17.39
C ALA A 138 6.60 10.69 -17.39
N LEU A 139 7.47 10.52 -18.38
CA LEU A 139 8.67 11.33 -18.57
C LEU A 139 8.32 12.80 -18.83
N LEU A 140 7.31 13.08 -19.66
CA LEU A 140 6.81 14.44 -19.89
C LEU A 140 6.41 15.11 -18.58
N VAL A 141 5.67 14.40 -17.72
CA VAL A 141 5.28 14.91 -16.39
C VAL A 141 6.52 15.18 -15.53
N TRP A 142 7.50 14.29 -15.53
CA TRP A 142 8.76 14.49 -14.78
C TRP A 142 9.52 15.75 -15.23
N LEU A 143 9.56 16.01 -16.54
CA LEU A 143 10.32 17.11 -17.11
C LEU A 143 9.62 18.47 -16.94
N GLU A 144 8.28 18.52 -16.98
CA GLU A 144 7.52 19.78 -16.97
C GLU A 144 6.84 20.11 -15.64
N ALA A 145 6.43 19.11 -14.87
CA ALA A 145 5.71 19.36 -13.63
C ALA A 145 6.67 19.81 -12.52
N ARG A 146 6.17 20.67 -11.63
CA ARG A 146 6.87 21.00 -10.38
C ARG A 146 7.07 19.71 -9.56
N PRO A 147 8.13 19.57 -8.75
CA PRO A 147 8.38 18.34 -7.98
C PRO A 147 7.21 17.85 -7.11
N THR A 148 6.40 18.78 -6.57
CA THR A 148 5.20 18.47 -5.77
C THR A 148 3.97 18.11 -6.62
N LEU A 149 4.02 18.29 -7.95
CA LEU A 149 2.95 17.93 -8.88
C LEU A 149 3.24 16.65 -9.65
N VAL A 150 4.51 16.20 -9.72
CA VAL A 150 4.88 14.94 -10.39
C VAL A 150 4.08 13.77 -9.85
N GLY A 151 4.11 13.54 -8.54
CA GLY A 151 3.37 12.45 -7.88
C GLY A 151 1.87 12.49 -8.16
N PRO A 152 1.17 13.61 -7.90
CA PRO A 152 -0.26 13.75 -8.19
C PRO A 152 -0.63 13.56 -9.67
N VAL A 153 0.15 14.11 -10.60
CA VAL A 153 -0.14 13.98 -12.04
C VAL A 153 0.13 12.55 -12.52
N TRP A 154 1.18 11.88 -12.03
CA TRP A 154 1.37 10.45 -12.24
C TRP A 154 0.25 9.60 -11.65
N MET A 155 -0.33 10.00 -10.50
CA MET A 155 -1.49 9.30 -9.93
C MET A 155 -2.69 9.36 -10.87
N ILE A 156 -2.98 10.55 -11.44
CA ILE A 156 -4.05 10.73 -12.42
C ILE A 156 -3.77 9.89 -13.66
N LEU A 157 -2.56 9.93 -14.19
CA LEU A 157 -2.16 9.12 -15.35
C LEU A 157 -2.36 7.61 -15.08
N ALA A 158 -1.91 7.13 -13.93
CA ALA A 158 -2.08 5.74 -13.52
C ALA A 158 -3.56 5.34 -13.41
N LEU A 159 -4.38 6.19 -12.77
CA LEU A 159 -5.81 5.98 -12.62
C LEU A 159 -6.49 5.86 -14.00
N LEU A 160 -6.17 6.77 -14.93
CA LEU A 160 -6.71 6.75 -16.28
C LEU A 160 -6.31 5.49 -17.04
N LEU A 161 -5.05 5.07 -16.97
CA LEU A 161 -4.55 3.86 -17.65
C LEU A 161 -5.20 2.58 -17.09
N VAL A 162 -5.31 2.47 -15.76
CA VAL A 162 -5.91 1.31 -15.12
C VAL A 162 -7.40 1.23 -15.42
N GLU A 163 -8.15 2.34 -15.29
CA GLU A 163 -9.58 2.36 -15.62
C GLU A 163 -9.83 2.11 -17.10
N ALA A 164 -9.04 2.70 -18.00
CA ALA A 164 -9.12 2.40 -19.42
C ALA A 164 -8.82 0.93 -19.70
N GLY A 165 -7.80 0.35 -19.06
CA GLY A 165 -7.47 -1.06 -19.18
C GLY A 165 -8.55 -2.00 -18.62
N ILE A 166 -9.28 -1.58 -17.59
CA ILE A 166 -10.45 -2.31 -17.08
C ILE A 166 -11.62 -2.20 -18.06
N ALA A 167 -11.96 -0.98 -18.49
CA ALA A 167 -13.07 -0.72 -19.40
C ALA A 167 -12.90 -1.40 -20.77
N LEU A 168 -11.65 -1.53 -21.24
CA LEU A 168 -11.32 -2.18 -22.51
C LEU A 168 -11.08 -3.69 -22.38
N GLY A 169 -10.98 -4.23 -21.16
CA GLY A 169 -10.62 -5.63 -20.90
C GLY A 169 -9.14 -5.97 -21.16
N GLU A 170 -8.26 -4.96 -21.27
CA GLU A 170 -6.87 -5.13 -21.71
C GLU A 170 -5.88 -5.10 -20.54
N SER A 171 -5.25 -6.24 -20.22
CA SER A 171 -4.21 -6.29 -19.19
C SER A 171 -2.95 -5.52 -19.56
N ASP A 172 -2.64 -5.47 -20.87
CA ASP A 172 -1.44 -4.81 -21.38
C ASP A 172 -1.47 -3.29 -21.11
N LEU A 173 -2.66 -2.69 -21.02
CA LEU A 173 -2.82 -1.28 -20.66
C LEU A 173 -2.79 -1.06 -19.14
N ARG A 174 -3.24 -2.05 -18.34
CA ARG A 174 -3.24 -1.96 -16.87
C ARG A 174 -1.82 -2.02 -16.28
N LEU A 175 -0.97 -2.91 -16.81
CA LEU A 175 0.39 -3.14 -16.31
C LEU A 175 1.29 -1.88 -16.24
N PRO A 176 1.44 -1.08 -17.31
CA PRO A 176 2.20 0.16 -17.21
C PRO A 176 1.54 1.17 -16.26
N GLY A 177 0.20 1.18 -16.17
CA GLY A 177 -0.53 1.97 -15.17
C GLY A 177 -0.18 1.59 -13.73
N TYR A 178 -0.02 0.31 -13.42
CA TYR A 178 0.43 -0.18 -12.11
C TYR A 178 1.83 0.33 -11.75
N VAL A 179 2.75 0.33 -12.72
CA VAL A 179 4.11 0.87 -12.50
C VAL A 179 4.08 2.37 -12.24
N VAL A 180 3.32 3.14 -13.02
CA VAL A 180 3.17 4.58 -12.80
C VAL A 180 2.50 4.88 -11.46
N LEU A 181 1.55 4.05 -11.00
CA LEU A 181 0.96 4.17 -9.68
C LEU A 181 1.99 4.04 -8.57
N VAL A 182 2.87 3.03 -8.65
CA VAL A 182 3.95 2.84 -7.67
C VAL A 182 4.94 4.00 -7.72
N ALA A 183 5.32 4.44 -8.92
CA ALA A 183 6.18 5.61 -9.11
C ALA A 183 5.56 6.89 -8.54
N SER A 184 4.24 7.06 -8.67
CA SER A 184 3.49 8.16 -8.07
C SER A 184 3.62 8.16 -6.55
N HIS A 185 3.46 7.00 -5.90
CA HIS A 185 3.63 6.89 -4.43
C HIS A 185 5.06 7.19 -3.99
N ALA A 186 6.05 6.70 -4.73
CA ALA A 186 7.46 7.01 -4.46
C ALA A 186 7.72 8.52 -4.58
N SER A 187 7.21 9.16 -5.63
CA SER A 187 7.32 10.62 -5.81
C SER A 187 6.63 11.37 -4.66
N LEU A 188 5.39 11.02 -4.33
CA LEU A 188 4.65 11.62 -3.20
C LEU A 188 5.42 11.48 -1.88
N ALA A 189 6.04 10.33 -1.64
CA ALA A 189 6.82 10.11 -0.44
C ALA A 189 8.08 10.98 -0.37
N MET A 190 8.73 11.21 -1.51
CA MET A 190 9.97 11.99 -1.59
C MET A 190 9.74 13.50 -1.58
N SER A 191 8.81 14.01 -2.39
CA SER A 191 8.63 15.45 -2.61
C SER A 191 7.42 16.05 -1.88
N ASN A 192 6.32 15.31 -1.74
CA ASN A 192 5.09 15.84 -1.17
C ASN A 192 5.04 15.72 0.35
N LEU A 193 5.42 14.56 0.91
CA LEU A 193 5.44 14.37 2.37
C LEU A 193 6.42 15.30 3.09
N THR A 194 7.51 15.67 2.43
CA THR A 194 8.54 16.57 2.98
C THR A 194 8.18 18.05 2.79
N ALA A 195 7.23 18.39 1.92
CA ALA A 195 6.82 19.76 1.66
C ALA A 195 6.18 20.42 2.89
N THR A 196 6.57 21.65 3.21
CA THR A 196 6.06 22.44 4.35
C THR A 196 5.12 23.57 3.95
N GLY A 197 4.90 23.76 2.64
CA GLY A 197 4.05 24.82 2.13
C GLY A 197 2.55 24.62 2.44
N LEU A 198 1.81 25.72 2.36
CA LEU A 198 0.34 25.75 2.43
C LEU A 198 -0.24 26.14 1.05
N VAL A 199 -1.39 25.57 0.71
CA VAL A 199 -2.19 25.91 -0.47
C VAL A 199 -3.63 26.10 -0.02
N GLY A 200 -4.15 27.33 -0.12
CA GLY A 200 -5.52 27.64 0.33
C GLY A 200 -5.78 27.38 1.81
N GLY A 201 -4.76 27.50 2.66
CA GLY A 201 -4.84 27.24 4.10
C GLY A 201 -4.66 25.77 4.50
N LEU A 202 -4.60 24.84 3.54
CA LEU A 202 -4.31 23.42 3.79
C LEU A 202 -2.83 23.11 3.51
N SER A 203 -2.28 22.11 4.19
CA SER A 203 -0.92 21.64 3.88
C SER A 203 -0.85 21.08 2.47
N VAL A 204 0.27 21.31 1.78
CA VAL A 204 0.54 20.67 0.48
C VAL A 204 0.38 19.15 0.59
N ARG A 205 0.78 18.57 1.73
CA ARG A 205 0.63 17.15 2.04
C ARG A 205 -0.83 16.72 1.99
N ALA A 206 -1.71 17.38 2.73
CA ALA A 206 -3.13 17.07 2.75
C ALA A 206 -3.75 17.22 1.35
N MET A 207 -3.40 18.29 0.63
CA MET A 207 -3.93 18.57 -0.71
C MET A 207 -3.49 17.57 -1.79
N THR A 208 -2.36 16.88 -1.61
CA THR A 208 -1.78 16.01 -2.65
C THR A 208 -1.77 14.53 -2.28
N VAL A 209 -1.44 14.20 -1.03
CA VAL A 209 -1.31 12.81 -0.57
C VAL A 209 -2.68 12.22 -0.24
N THR A 210 -3.61 12.99 0.33
CA THR A 210 -4.94 12.47 0.67
C THR A 210 -5.74 12.05 -0.56
N PRO A 211 -5.82 12.83 -1.66
CA PRO A 211 -6.47 12.37 -2.89
C PRO A 211 -5.79 11.14 -3.50
N ALA A 212 -4.45 11.05 -3.40
CA ALA A 212 -3.72 9.88 -3.89
C ALA A 212 -4.04 8.62 -3.08
N ILE A 213 -4.11 8.71 -1.75
CA ILE A 213 -4.57 7.62 -0.88
C ILE A 213 -5.99 7.19 -1.28
N ALA A 214 -6.89 8.15 -1.50
CA ALA A 214 -8.26 7.87 -1.92
C ALA A 214 -8.29 7.15 -3.28
N ALA A 215 -7.50 7.60 -4.26
CA ALA A 215 -7.36 6.95 -5.57
C ALA A 215 -6.82 5.51 -5.45
N THR A 216 -5.86 5.26 -4.56
CA THR A 216 -5.32 3.92 -4.28
C THR A 216 -6.38 2.99 -3.71
N TYR A 217 -7.16 3.44 -2.72
CA TYR A 217 -8.25 2.63 -2.17
C TYR A 217 -9.40 2.45 -3.14
N TYR A 218 -9.68 3.44 -3.98
CA TYR A 218 -10.63 3.31 -5.09
C TYR A 218 -10.19 2.19 -6.05
N LEU A 219 -8.93 2.20 -6.51
CA LEU A 219 -8.39 1.16 -7.39
C LEU A 219 -8.33 -0.21 -6.72
N TRP A 220 -7.98 -0.28 -5.43
CA TRP A 220 -8.07 -1.52 -4.66
C TRP A 220 -9.50 -2.09 -4.68
N TRP A 221 -10.51 -1.25 -4.40
CA TRP A 221 -11.91 -1.66 -4.42
C TRP A 221 -12.36 -2.08 -5.84
N ARG A 222 -11.93 -1.34 -6.86
CA ARG A 222 -12.23 -1.63 -8.26
C ARG A 222 -11.66 -2.98 -8.70
N LEU A 223 -10.36 -3.22 -8.49
CA LEU A 223 -9.71 -4.48 -8.85
C LEU A 223 -10.28 -5.67 -8.10
N ARG A 224 -10.65 -5.46 -6.82
CA ARG A 224 -11.36 -6.46 -6.01
C ARG A 224 -12.73 -6.83 -6.60
N SER A 225 -13.38 -5.94 -7.34
CA SER A 225 -14.70 -6.17 -7.95
C SER A 225 -14.66 -6.95 -9.27
N LEU A 226 -13.48 -7.19 -9.85
CA LEU A 226 -13.35 -7.87 -11.14
C LEU A 226 -13.61 -9.38 -11.03
N PRO A 227 -14.28 -9.99 -12.04
CA PRO A 227 -14.43 -11.45 -12.12
C PRO A 227 -13.06 -12.14 -12.15
N GLN A 228 -12.91 -13.20 -11.36
CA GLN A 228 -11.68 -14.01 -11.31
C GLN A 228 -11.82 -15.20 -12.27
N GLU A 229 -11.86 -14.93 -13.58
CA GLU A 229 -11.94 -16.00 -14.59
C GLU A 229 -10.58 -16.74 -14.70
N GLY A 230 -10.61 -18.07 -14.57
CA GLY A 230 -9.45 -18.93 -14.78
C GLY A 230 -8.47 -19.08 -13.61
N SER A 231 -8.71 -18.43 -12.45
CA SER A 231 -7.89 -18.68 -11.25
C SER A 231 -8.35 -19.97 -10.53
N LYS A 232 -7.40 -20.83 -10.18
CA LYS A 232 -7.69 -22.07 -9.44
C LYS A 232 -8.05 -21.80 -7.97
N ARG A 233 -7.62 -20.66 -7.43
CA ARG A 233 -7.91 -20.17 -6.08
C ARG A 233 -8.22 -18.67 -6.09
N ALA A 234 -9.07 -18.23 -5.17
CA ALA A 234 -9.25 -16.81 -4.89
C ALA A 234 -7.91 -16.22 -4.39
N GLY A 235 -7.45 -15.13 -4.98
CA GLY A 235 -6.16 -14.51 -4.66
C GLY A 235 -5.09 -14.63 -5.74
N ASP A 236 -5.21 -15.59 -6.68
CA ASP A 236 -4.12 -15.93 -7.62
C ASP A 236 -4.11 -15.06 -8.89
N GLY A 237 -5.19 -14.34 -9.18
CA GLY A 237 -5.26 -13.45 -10.34
C GLY A 237 -4.26 -12.30 -10.22
N ARG A 238 -3.53 -11.96 -11.30
CA ARG A 238 -2.54 -10.86 -11.30
C ARG A 238 -3.12 -9.55 -10.76
N ASP A 239 -4.34 -9.21 -11.18
CA ASP A 239 -5.06 -8.01 -10.75
C ASP A 239 -5.46 -8.07 -9.27
N GLU A 240 -5.72 -9.27 -8.74
CA GLU A 240 -6.02 -9.49 -7.33
C GLU A 240 -4.76 -9.38 -6.45
N VAL A 241 -3.64 -9.98 -6.87
CA VAL A 241 -2.34 -9.84 -6.22
C VAL A 241 -1.92 -8.37 -6.15
N PHE A 242 -2.07 -7.65 -7.26
CA PHE A 242 -1.78 -6.22 -7.28
C PHE A 242 -2.75 -5.42 -6.41
N GLY A 243 -4.04 -5.72 -6.45
CA GLY A 243 -5.02 -5.13 -5.54
C GLY A 243 -4.65 -5.34 -4.07
N ARG A 244 -4.23 -6.54 -3.67
CA ARG A 244 -3.73 -6.81 -2.32
C ARG A 244 -2.55 -5.90 -1.98
N PHE A 245 -1.56 -5.80 -2.87
CA PHE A 245 -0.44 -4.87 -2.71
C PHE A 245 -0.91 -3.41 -2.51
N LEU A 246 -1.89 -2.93 -3.28
CA LEU A 246 -2.45 -1.57 -3.12
C LEU A 246 -3.03 -1.32 -1.72
N SER A 247 -3.66 -2.32 -1.09
CA SER A 247 -4.18 -2.17 0.27
C SER A 247 -3.09 -1.89 1.30
N TYR A 248 -1.93 -2.55 1.18
CA TYR A 248 -0.79 -2.32 2.06
C TYR A 248 -0.08 -1.01 1.71
N LEU A 249 0.06 -0.69 0.42
CA LEU A 249 0.63 0.57 -0.03
C LEU A 249 -0.19 1.78 0.46
N GLY A 250 -1.52 1.70 0.37
CA GLY A 250 -2.44 2.71 0.90
C GLY A 250 -2.32 2.86 2.42
N ALA A 251 -2.26 1.75 3.16
CA ALA A 251 -2.07 1.78 4.62
C ALA A 251 -0.72 2.37 5.02
N ALA A 252 0.36 2.01 4.33
CA ALA A 252 1.69 2.58 4.54
C ALA A 252 1.69 4.10 4.29
N MET A 253 1.04 4.56 3.20
CA MET A 253 0.92 5.99 2.92
C MET A 253 0.07 6.73 3.95
N ILE A 254 -0.99 6.14 4.49
CA ILE A 254 -1.73 6.75 5.62
C ILE A 254 -0.80 6.92 6.83
N GLY A 255 -0.03 5.88 7.17
CA GLY A 255 0.92 5.93 8.28
C GLY A 255 1.99 7.02 8.10
N LEU A 256 2.56 7.11 6.89
CA LEU A 256 3.51 8.16 6.54
C LEU A 256 2.88 9.55 6.55
N PHE A 257 1.69 9.72 5.95
CA PHE A 257 0.96 10.99 5.96
C PHE A 257 0.73 11.48 7.39
N VAL A 258 0.19 10.62 8.26
CA VAL A 258 -0.05 10.95 9.67
C VAL A 258 1.23 11.33 10.39
N ARG A 259 2.35 10.63 10.11
CA ARG A 259 3.66 10.96 10.69
C ARG A 259 4.15 12.33 10.25
N PHE A 260 4.08 12.65 8.96
CA PHE A 260 4.59 13.92 8.46
C PHE A 260 3.68 15.08 8.85
N GLU A 261 2.36 14.90 8.79
CA GLU A 261 1.39 15.96 9.08
C GLU A 261 1.37 16.36 10.55
N PHE A 262 1.33 15.38 11.45
CA PHE A 262 1.17 15.63 12.89
C PHE A 262 2.46 15.39 13.70
N GLY A 263 3.56 15.12 13.02
CA GLY A 263 4.85 14.81 13.64
C GLY A 263 4.89 13.46 14.36
N LEU A 264 5.92 13.31 15.20
CA LEU A 264 6.16 12.11 16.00
C LEU A 264 5.41 12.08 17.33
N GLU A 265 4.98 13.25 17.82
CA GLU A 265 4.31 13.36 19.11
C GLU A 265 2.92 12.71 19.07
N GLY A 266 2.65 11.84 20.04
CA GLY A 266 1.37 11.14 20.12
C GLY A 266 1.15 10.13 18.98
N ALA A 267 2.21 9.64 18.32
CA ALA A 267 2.08 8.68 17.24
C ALA A 267 1.37 7.38 17.69
N ALA A 268 1.70 6.84 18.87
CA ALA A 268 1.02 5.66 19.40
C ALA A 268 -0.49 5.87 19.60
N LEU A 269 -0.92 7.08 19.99
CA LEU A 269 -2.35 7.42 20.10
C LEU A 269 -3.03 7.27 18.74
N ARG A 270 -2.48 7.91 17.71
CA ARG A 270 -3.03 7.90 16.34
C ARG A 270 -3.02 6.49 15.75
N TRP A 271 -1.96 5.72 15.98
CA TRP A 271 -1.87 4.33 15.53
C TRP A 271 -2.85 3.41 16.27
N SER A 272 -3.15 3.67 17.54
CA SER A 272 -4.19 2.95 18.29
C SER A 272 -5.57 3.14 17.66
N LEU A 273 -5.89 4.37 17.24
CA LEU A 273 -7.13 4.66 16.52
C LEU A 273 -7.14 3.98 15.13
N ALA A 274 -6.03 4.06 14.39
CA ALA A 274 -5.89 3.42 13.08
C ALA A 274 -6.06 1.89 13.15
N MET A 275 -5.50 1.24 14.18
CA MET A 275 -5.70 -0.18 14.45
C MET A 275 -7.18 -0.54 14.56
N VAL A 276 -7.95 0.21 15.36
CA VAL A 276 -9.39 -0.04 15.55
C VAL A 276 -10.15 0.14 14.23
N VAL A 277 -9.83 1.21 13.48
CA VAL A 277 -10.45 1.48 12.17
C VAL A 277 -10.16 0.35 11.18
N LEU A 278 -8.91 -0.14 11.10
CA LEU A 278 -8.53 -1.23 10.20
C LEU A 278 -9.23 -2.54 10.55
N LEU A 279 -9.30 -2.89 11.84
CA LEU A 279 -10.00 -4.10 12.30
C LEU A 279 -11.51 -4.01 12.05
N LEU A 280 -12.11 -2.86 12.32
CA LEU A 280 -13.54 -2.62 12.03
C LEU A 280 -13.81 -2.70 10.52
N ALA A 281 -13.00 -2.02 9.70
CA ALA A 281 -13.11 -2.06 8.25
C ALA A 281 -12.92 -3.48 7.71
N GLY A 282 -11.92 -4.23 8.19
CA GLY A 282 -11.72 -5.63 7.82
C GLY A 282 -12.87 -6.54 8.24
N HIS A 283 -13.55 -6.24 9.34
CA HIS A 283 -14.75 -6.94 9.76
C HIS A 283 -15.97 -6.62 8.88
N VAL A 284 -16.23 -5.32 8.64
CA VAL A 284 -17.35 -4.84 7.80
C VAL A 284 -17.19 -5.29 6.35
N LEU A 285 -15.98 -5.15 5.81
CA LEU A 285 -15.66 -5.47 4.42
C LEU A 285 -15.33 -6.94 4.21
N ARG A 286 -15.26 -7.75 5.28
CA ARG A 286 -14.87 -9.18 5.25
C ARG A 286 -13.56 -9.40 4.48
N ASP A 287 -12.55 -8.63 4.88
CA ASP A 287 -11.24 -8.65 4.27
C ASP A 287 -10.17 -9.07 5.29
N ALA A 288 -9.44 -10.12 4.95
CA ALA A 288 -8.35 -10.66 5.75
C ALA A 288 -7.16 -9.72 5.84
N ASP A 289 -6.83 -9.03 4.74
CA ASP A 289 -5.66 -8.14 4.68
C ASP A 289 -5.81 -6.95 5.63
N LEU A 290 -7.00 -6.34 5.68
CA LEU A 290 -7.26 -5.22 6.58
C LEU A 290 -7.17 -5.62 8.06
N ARG A 291 -7.62 -6.84 8.39
CA ARG A 291 -7.49 -7.38 9.75
C ARG A 291 -6.03 -7.64 10.10
N PHE A 292 -5.28 -8.24 9.18
CA PHE A 292 -3.85 -8.46 9.33
C PHE A 292 -3.07 -7.16 9.53
N GLN A 293 -3.38 -6.12 8.75
CA GLN A 293 -2.82 -4.78 8.97
C GLN A 293 -3.15 -4.25 10.37
N GLY A 294 -4.37 -4.47 10.86
CA GLY A 294 -4.76 -4.17 12.24
C GLY A 294 -3.87 -4.85 13.28
N TYR A 295 -3.58 -6.15 13.13
CA TYR A 295 -2.65 -6.87 14.00
C TYR A 295 -1.21 -6.31 13.95
N LEU A 296 -0.73 -5.89 12.78
CA LEU A 296 0.59 -5.27 12.65
C LEU A 296 0.65 -3.91 13.35
N VAL A 297 -0.37 -3.07 13.15
CA VAL A 297 -0.45 -1.76 13.82
C VAL A 297 -0.59 -1.94 15.34
N ALA A 298 -1.35 -2.95 15.79
CA ALA A 298 -1.45 -3.33 17.20
C ALA A 298 -0.08 -3.60 17.83
N ALA A 299 0.78 -4.38 17.18
CA ALA A 299 2.13 -4.63 17.66
C ALA A 299 2.99 -3.35 17.64
N ALA A 300 2.88 -2.55 16.56
CA ALA A 300 3.63 -1.31 16.40
C ALA A 300 3.28 -0.26 17.48
N VAL A 301 2.03 -0.19 17.92
CA VAL A 301 1.57 0.70 19.00
C VAL A 301 2.34 0.44 20.29
N ILE A 302 2.47 -0.81 20.74
CA ILE A 302 3.23 -1.13 21.97
C ILE A 302 4.69 -0.76 21.83
N VAL A 303 5.34 -1.15 20.73
CA VAL A 303 6.75 -0.84 20.48
C VAL A 303 6.98 0.67 20.51
N ARG A 304 6.10 1.43 19.86
CA ARG A 304 6.20 2.88 19.78
C ARG A 304 5.89 3.57 21.11
N ALA A 305 4.85 3.14 21.81
CA ALA A 305 4.45 3.69 23.11
C ALA A 305 5.58 3.54 24.14
N VAL A 306 6.08 2.32 24.30
CA VAL A 306 7.11 1.98 25.30
C VAL A 306 8.48 2.53 24.90
N GLY A 307 8.82 2.48 23.61
CA GLY A 307 10.09 2.95 23.10
C GLY A 307 10.24 4.46 23.18
N PHE A 308 9.15 5.22 23.00
CA PHE A 308 9.26 6.66 22.80
C PHE A 308 8.18 7.46 23.52
N ASP A 309 6.90 7.21 23.22
CA ASP A 309 5.85 8.15 23.61
C ASP A 309 5.64 8.23 25.13
N PHE A 310 5.89 7.16 25.90
CA PHE A 310 5.85 7.24 27.36
C PHE A 310 6.89 8.19 27.98
N ARG A 311 7.95 8.54 27.25
CA ARG A 311 8.99 9.47 27.70
C ARG A 311 8.81 10.88 27.14
N SER A 312 8.29 11.00 25.93
CA SER A 312 8.32 12.25 25.16
C SER A 312 6.94 12.83 24.85
N ALA A 313 5.84 12.16 25.21
CA ALA A 313 4.52 12.67 24.89
C ALA A 313 4.14 13.84 25.79
N ASN A 314 3.92 14.99 25.17
CA ASN A 314 3.35 16.17 25.81
C ASN A 314 1.90 15.91 26.29
N ARG A 315 1.37 16.83 27.11
CA ARG A 315 -0.04 16.77 27.50
C ARG A 315 -0.95 16.91 26.28
N ILE A 316 -1.96 16.07 26.20
CA ILE A 316 -2.95 16.04 25.12
C ILE A 316 -4.32 16.26 25.76
N LEU A 317 -5.06 17.27 25.31
CA LEU A 317 -6.38 17.65 25.87
C LEU A 317 -6.32 17.93 27.40
N GLY A 318 -5.21 18.48 27.89
CA GLY A 318 -4.99 18.74 29.31
C GLY A 318 -4.64 17.52 30.16
N LEU A 319 -4.71 16.31 29.60
CA LEU A 319 -4.30 15.06 30.25
C LEU A 319 -2.84 14.75 29.95
N ASP A 320 -2.17 14.00 30.84
CA ASP A 320 -0.83 13.50 30.59
C ASP A 320 -0.83 12.58 29.36
N GLY A 321 -0.02 12.92 28.35
CA GLY A 321 0.02 12.22 27.06
C GLY A 321 0.21 10.70 27.18
N PRO A 322 1.18 10.21 27.98
CA PRO A 322 1.38 8.79 28.22
C PRO A 322 0.14 8.09 28.79
N LEU A 323 -0.59 8.75 29.70
CA LEU A 323 -1.83 8.21 30.27
C LEU A 323 -2.92 8.09 29.22
N LEU A 324 -3.14 9.14 28.41
CA LEU A 324 -4.15 9.13 27.36
C LEU A 324 -3.85 8.06 26.30
N ILE A 325 -2.59 7.89 25.89
CA ILE A 325 -2.15 6.84 24.97
C ILE A 325 -2.50 5.46 25.52
N THR A 326 -2.20 5.23 26.80
CA THR A 326 -2.50 3.95 27.46
C THR A 326 -4.00 3.70 27.52
N ILE A 327 -4.81 4.68 27.93
CA ILE A 327 -6.28 4.55 28.00
C ILE A 327 -6.86 4.19 26.63
N VAL A 328 -6.52 4.96 25.59
CA VAL A 328 -7.06 4.75 24.25
C VAL A 328 -6.53 3.45 23.63
N GLY A 329 -5.25 3.12 23.84
CA GLY A 329 -4.65 1.87 23.38
C GLY A 329 -5.31 0.65 24.02
N VAL A 330 -5.48 0.65 25.35
CA VAL A 330 -6.15 -0.42 26.10
C VAL A 330 -7.60 -0.56 25.66
N ALA A 331 -8.36 0.53 25.58
CA ALA A 331 -9.73 0.50 25.10
C ALA A 331 -9.81 -0.06 23.67
N GLY A 332 -8.88 0.34 22.80
CA GLY A 332 -8.77 -0.16 21.44
C GLY A 332 -8.47 -1.65 21.37
N TYR A 333 -7.53 -2.16 22.16
CA TYR A 333 -7.19 -3.58 22.24
C TYR A 333 -8.36 -4.42 22.79
N LEU A 334 -9.03 -3.94 23.84
CA LEU A 334 -10.20 -4.64 24.40
C LEU A 334 -11.35 -4.70 23.39
N ALA A 335 -11.65 -3.58 22.74
CA ALA A 335 -12.66 -3.50 21.67
C ALA A 335 -12.31 -4.42 20.50
N ALA A 336 -11.05 -4.41 20.05
CA ALA A 336 -10.54 -5.30 19.02
C ALA A 336 -10.74 -6.79 19.38
N GLY A 337 -10.35 -7.19 20.59
CA GLY A 337 -10.52 -8.57 21.04
C GLY A 337 -12.00 -8.98 21.11
N PHE A 338 -12.89 -8.07 21.53
CA PHE A 338 -14.33 -8.32 21.54
C PHE A 338 -14.91 -8.45 20.12
N LEU A 339 -14.53 -7.57 19.19
CA LEU A 339 -14.94 -7.63 17.79
C LEU A 339 -14.55 -8.98 17.14
N ILE A 340 -13.31 -9.43 17.35
CA ILE A 340 -12.83 -10.71 16.81
C ILE A 340 -13.59 -11.89 17.44
N ARG A 341 -13.85 -11.83 18.76
CA ARG A 341 -14.65 -12.87 19.44
C ARG A 341 -16.09 -12.94 18.92
N MET A 342 -16.75 -11.79 18.79
CA MET A 342 -18.14 -11.70 18.30
C MET A 342 -18.28 -12.28 16.88
N ARG A 343 -17.30 -11.98 16.02
CA ARG A 343 -17.18 -12.56 14.68
C ARG A 343 -17.16 -14.08 14.73
N ARG A 344 -16.29 -14.67 15.53
CA ARG A 344 -16.12 -16.12 15.65
C ARG A 344 -17.39 -16.82 16.08
N THR A 345 -18.11 -16.24 17.04
CA THR A 345 -19.40 -16.78 17.49
C THR A 345 -20.49 -16.65 16.44
N ALA A 346 -20.41 -15.62 15.58
CA ALA A 346 -21.36 -15.42 14.48
C ALA A 346 -20.99 -16.20 13.20
N ALA A 347 -19.75 -16.69 13.08
CA ALA A 347 -19.16 -17.23 11.85
C ALA A 347 -19.63 -18.64 11.45
N GLY A 348 -20.77 -19.12 11.98
CA GLY A 348 -21.29 -20.46 11.68
C GLY A 348 -21.58 -20.79 10.21
N ALA A 349 -21.44 -19.87 9.23
CA ALA A 349 -21.68 -20.18 7.81
C ALA A 349 -21.27 -19.08 6.78
N ARG A 350 -20.16 -18.34 6.91
CA ARG A 350 -19.82 -17.29 5.90
C ARG A 350 -18.33 -17.26 5.53
N ASN A 351 -18.02 -17.67 4.30
CA ASN A 351 -16.69 -17.56 3.70
C ASN A 351 -16.25 -16.10 3.59
N ASP A 352 -15.01 -15.83 3.98
CA ASP A 352 -14.35 -14.55 3.69
C ASP A 352 -14.14 -14.41 2.18
N ARG A 353 -14.17 -13.16 1.70
CA ARG A 353 -13.90 -12.88 0.29
C ARG A 353 -12.44 -13.14 -0.08
N ARG A 354 -11.53 -13.00 0.89
CA ARG A 354 -10.10 -13.29 0.78
C ARG A 354 -9.64 -14.01 2.02
N SER A 355 -8.87 -15.08 1.84
CA SER A 355 -8.25 -15.83 2.92
C SER A 355 -6.75 -15.62 2.89
N LEU A 356 -6.18 -15.21 4.02
CA LEU A 356 -4.75 -15.26 4.26
C LEU A 356 -4.45 -16.45 5.15
N GLU A 357 -3.54 -17.31 4.75
CA GLU A 357 -3.12 -18.45 5.56
C GLU A 357 -2.52 -18.02 6.91
N ILE A 358 -1.77 -16.91 6.91
CA ILE A 358 -1.22 -16.32 8.14
C ILE A 358 -2.34 -15.75 9.01
N GLU A 359 -3.38 -15.16 8.43
CA GLU A 359 -4.49 -14.65 9.24
C GLU A 359 -5.37 -15.78 9.75
N SER A 360 -5.60 -16.84 8.98
CA SER A 360 -6.40 -17.99 9.44
C SER A 360 -5.72 -18.77 10.56
N THR A 361 -4.39 -18.73 10.63
CA THR A 361 -3.61 -19.27 11.76
C THR A 361 -3.61 -18.35 12.98
N LEU A 362 -3.60 -17.02 12.77
CA LEU A 362 -3.66 -16.02 13.85
C LEU A 362 -5.07 -15.81 14.40
N GLU A 363 -6.11 -15.92 13.58
CA GLU A 363 -7.50 -15.68 13.96
C GLU A 363 -7.86 -16.49 15.22
N PRO A 364 -7.56 -17.81 15.31
CA PRO A 364 -7.60 -18.65 16.53
C PRO A 364 -7.17 -17.96 17.82
N TYR A 365 -6.11 -17.17 17.75
CA TYR A 365 -5.47 -16.53 18.90
C TYR A 365 -5.70 -15.01 18.94
N GLY A 366 -6.41 -14.45 17.96
CA GLY A 366 -6.59 -13.00 17.78
C GLY A 366 -7.15 -12.26 19.00
N PRO A 367 -8.28 -12.71 19.60
CA PRO A 367 -8.81 -12.09 20.82
C PRO A 367 -7.81 -12.16 21.97
N ASP A 368 -7.17 -13.32 22.10
CA ASP A 368 -6.26 -13.62 23.18
C ASP A 368 -5.00 -12.74 23.12
N LEU A 369 -4.47 -12.52 21.91
CA LEU A 369 -3.37 -11.63 21.61
C LEU A 369 -3.74 -10.18 21.96
N MET A 370 -4.89 -9.69 21.50
CA MET A 370 -5.32 -8.30 21.77
C MET A 370 -5.45 -8.03 23.27
N TRP A 371 -6.07 -8.94 24.01
CA TRP A 371 -6.21 -8.79 25.47
C TRP A 371 -4.87 -8.87 26.21
N LEU A 372 -3.94 -9.70 25.73
CA LEU A 372 -2.58 -9.73 26.26
C LEU A 372 -1.87 -8.37 26.03
N LEU A 373 -2.00 -7.79 24.84
CA LEU A 373 -1.44 -6.48 24.51
C LEU A 373 -2.05 -5.36 25.37
N ALA A 374 -3.34 -5.44 25.72
CA ALA A 374 -3.99 -4.50 26.64
C ALA A 374 -3.36 -4.51 28.05
N VAL A 375 -3.17 -5.70 28.63
CA VAL A 375 -2.49 -5.86 29.93
C VAL A 375 -1.03 -5.43 29.81
N ALA A 376 -0.31 -5.88 28.78
CA ALA A 376 1.09 -5.51 28.59
C ALA A 376 1.29 -3.99 28.47
N LEU A 377 0.43 -3.29 27.73
CA LEU A 377 0.54 -1.84 27.57
C LEU A 377 0.36 -1.10 28.91
N THR A 378 -0.62 -1.51 29.71
CA THR A 378 -0.89 -0.91 31.04
C THR A 378 0.25 -1.20 32.02
N ALA A 379 0.69 -2.45 32.10
CA ALA A 379 1.80 -2.84 32.95
C ALA A 379 3.10 -2.08 32.58
N LEU A 380 3.40 -1.93 31.29
CA LEU A 380 4.58 -1.22 30.82
C LEU A 380 4.47 0.30 31.03
N TYR A 381 3.27 0.87 30.95
CA TYR A 381 3.03 2.26 31.32
C TYR A 381 3.34 2.47 32.81
N LEU A 382 2.73 1.66 33.68
CA LEU A 382 2.93 1.75 35.13
C LEU A 382 4.40 1.59 35.52
N TYR A 383 5.11 0.66 34.90
CA TYR A 383 6.56 0.47 35.08
C TYR A 383 7.38 1.72 34.80
N ARG A 384 6.96 2.50 33.81
CA ARG A 384 7.67 3.73 33.42
C ARG A 384 7.27 4.92 34.28
N THR A 385 6.03 4.96 34.76
CA THR A 385 5.52 6.11 35.51
C THR A 385 5.84 6.00 36.99
N TRP A 386 5.69 4.81 37.59
CA TRP A 386 5.83 4.60 39.03
C TRP A 386 7.03 3.70 39.32
N SER A 387 7.64 3.92 40.48
CA SER A 387 8.73 3.08 40.98
C SER A 387 8.46 2.71 42.43
N GLY A 388 9.15 1.69 42.94
CA GLY A 388 9.00 1.32 44.36
C GLY A 388 7.77 0.48 44.67
N VAL A 389 7.24 0.69 45.87
CA VAL A 389 6.01 0.03 46.37
C VAL A 389 4.77 0.41 45.55
N PRO A 390 4.54 1.68 45.15
CA PRO A 390 3.38 2.05 44.33
C PRO A 390 3.26 1.25 43.03
N LEU A 391 4.38 0.98 42.35
CA LEU A 391 4.40 0.16 41.13
C LEU A 391 3.88 -1.26 41.39
N ILE A 392 4.35 -1.89 42.45
CA ILE A 392 3.95 -3.25 42.83
C ILE A 392 2.45 -3.30 43.12
N VAL A 393 1.94 -2.31 43.87
CA VAL A 393 0.51 -2.19 44.18
C VAL A 393 -0.29 -2.00 42.89
N ALA A 394 0.15 -1.14 41.98
CA ALA A 394 -0.53 -0.89 40.71
C ALA A 394 -0.60 -2.13 39.81
N TRP A 395 0.52 -2.85 39.65
CA TRP A 395 0.54 -4.12 38.92
C TRP A 395 -0.29 -5.20 39.59
N ALA A 396 -0.35 -5.24 40.92
CA ALA A 396 -1.21 -6.18 41.64
C ALA A 396 -2.69 -5.88 41.38
N VAL A 397 -3.10 -4.61 41.42
CA VAL A 397 -4.47 -4.18 41.07
C VAL A 397 -4.79 -4.52 39.62
N GLU A 398 -3.89 -4.21 38.69
CA GLU A 398 -4.05 -4.55 37.27
C GLU A 398 -4.19 -6.07 37.06
N GLY A 399 -3.32 -6.86 37.68
CA GLY A 399 -3.33 -8.32 37.60
C GLY A 399 -4.62 -8.93 38.16
N LEU A 400 -5.13 -8.40 39.28
CA LEU A 400 -6.43 -8.78 39.84
C LEU A 400 -7.58 -8.42 38.90
N CYS A 401 -7.61 -7.20 38.36
CA CYS A 401 -8.62 -6.75 37.41
C CYS A 401 -8.62 -7.61 36.14
N ALA A 402 -7.45 -7.89 35.56
CA ALA A 402 -7.30 -8.75 34.39
C ALA A 402 -7.73 -10.20 34.70
N ALA A 403 -7.28 -10.79 35.81
CA ALA A 403 -7.70 -12.13 36.19
C ALA A 403 -9.21 -12.23 36.40
N GLY A 404 -9.80 -11.29 37.14
CA GLY A 404 -11.23 -11.20 37.39
C GLY A 404 -12.06 -11.04 36.11
N ALA A 405 -11.68 -10.11 35.24
CA ALA A 405 -12.30 -9.95 33.93
C ALA A 405 -12.16 -11.22 33.06
N GLY A 406 -11.01 -11.88 33.14
CA GLY A 406 -10.76 -13.14 32.46
C GLY A 406 -11.69 -14.28 32.90
N PHE A 407 -11.98 -14.38 34.20
CA PHE A 407 -12.96 -15.34 34.72
C PHE A 407 -14.39 -14.98 34.28
N ALA A 408 -14.78 -13.70 34.38
CA ALA A 408 -16.11 -13.23 33.98
C ALA A 408 -16.37 -13.47 32.48
N LEU A 409 -15.38 -13.17 31.63
CA LEU A 409 -15.48 -13.33 30.18
C LEU A 409 -15.18 -14.75 29.69
N LYS A 410 -14.81 -15.69 30.58
CA LYS A 410 -14.31 -17.04 30.23
C LYS A 410 -13.12 -16.99 29.24
N ALA A 411 -12.30 -15.94 29.33
CA ALA A 411 -11.14 -15.71 28.49
C ALA A 411 -9.89 -16.37 29.09
N ARG A 412 -9.24 -17.30 28.39
CA ARG A 412 -8.05 -17.98 28.92
C ARG A 412 -6.84 -17.05 28.99
N SER A 413 -6.54 -16.30 27.93
CA SER A 413 -5.36 -15.44 27.92
C SER A 413 -5.41 -14.33 28.97
N LEU A 414 -6.55 -13.66 29.13
CA LEU A 414 -6.72 -12.57 30.09
C LEU A 414 -6.59 -13.05 31.54
N ARG A 415 -7.02 -14.30 31.83
CA ARG A 415 -6.76 -14.95 33.12
C ARG A 415 -5.27 -15.22 33.32
N LEU A 416 -4.62 -15.82 32.33
CA LEU A 416 -3.21 -16.17 32.42
C LEU A 416 -2.30 -14.94 32.49
N SER A 417 -2.60 -13.88 31.75
CA SER A 417 -1.84 -12.63 31.80
C SER A 417 -1.99 -11.94 33.16
N GLY A 418 -3.21 -11.89 33.72
CA GLY A 418 -3.44 -11.37 35.07
C GLY A 418 -2.71 -12.18 36.14
N LEU A 419 -2.81 -13.51 36.10
CA LEU A 419 -2.10 -14.41 37.03
C LEU A 419 -0.57 -14.32 36.87
N ALA A 420 -0.07 -14.21 35.65
CA ALA A 420 1.36 -14.04 35.38
C ALA A 420 1.86 -12.69 35.93
N LEU A 421 1.11 -11.61 35.74
CA LEU A 421 1.46 -10.30 36.31
C LEU A 421 1.46 -10.33 37.84
N LEU A 422 0.50 -11.01 38.46
CA LEU A 422 0.48 -11.23 39.91
C LEU A 422 1.68 -12.06 40.38
N ALA A 423 2.05 -13.11 39.66
CA ALA A 423 3.24 -13.91 39.98
C ALA A 423 4.53 -13.07 39.89
N VAL A 424 4.64 -12.18 38.89
CA VAL A 424 5.74 -11.22 38.78
C VAL A 424 5.73 -10.24 39.96
N CYS A 425 4.57 -9.74 40.39
CA CYS A 425 4.46 -8.88 41.58
C CYS A 425 4.97 -9.59 42.84
N VAL A 426 4.52 -10.82 43.06
CA VAL A 426 4.96 -11.68 44.18
C VAL A 426 6.47 -11.86 44.14
N ALA A 427 7.03 -12.24 43.00
CA ALA A 427 8.48 -12.40 42.85
C ALA A 427 9.24 -11.10 43.13
N MET A 428 8.76 -9.96 42.61
CA MET A 428 9.39 -8.66 42.82
C MET A 428 9.34 -8.21 44.29
N THR A 429 8.21 -8.44 44.98
CA THR A 429 8.11 -8.17 46.42
C THR A 429 9.09 -9.00 47.24
N LEU A 430 9.27 -10.29 46.91
CA LEU A 430 10.23 -11.17 47.56
C LEU A 430 11.66 -10.67 47.37
N VAL A 431 12.05 -10.40 46.12
CA VAL A 431 13.40 -9.89 45.81
C VAL A 431 13.68 -8.59 46.59
N ARG A 432 12.69 -7.70 46.67
CA ARG A 432 12.84 -6.43 47.40
C ARG A 432 12.87 -6.62 48.92
N ALA A 433 12.07 -7.54 49.45
CA ALA A 433 12.11 -7.97 50.85
C ALA A 433 13.50 -8.44 51.26
N PHE A 434 14.16 -9.25 50.42
CA PHE A 434 15.50 -9.76 50.71
C PHE A 434 16.62 -8.73 50.54
N THR A 435 16.47 -7.76 49.62
CA THR A 435 17.57 -6.85 49.24
C THR A 435 17.50 -5.47 49.88
N THR A 436 16.31 -4.94 50.19
CA THR A 436 16.14 -3.50 50.48
C THR A 436 15.61 -3.20 51.90
N PHE A 437 14.81 -4.10 52.49
CA PHE A 437 14.11 -3.79 53.75
C PHE A 437 14.85 -4.31 54.99
N ASP A 438 14.80 -3.53 56.08
CA ASP A 438 15.20 -3.94 57.42
C ASP A 438 14.25 -5.00 58.00
N MET A 439 14.69 -5.77 59.01
CA MET A 439 13.96 -6.88 59.63
C MET A 439 12.44 -6.66 59.82
N PRO A 440 11.95 -5.55 60.41
CA PRO A 440 10.51 -5.33 60.57
C PRO A 440 9.78 -5.13 59.23
N GLY A 441 10.40 -4.48 58.23
CA GLY A 441 9.84 -4.31 56.89
C GLY A 441 9.72 -5.64 56.13
N ARG A 442 10.64 -6.59 56.37
CA ARG A 442 10.56 -7.94 55.82
C ARG A 442 9.32 -8.69 56.34
N ILE A 443 9.07 -8.63 57.65
CA ILE A 443 7.93 -9.32 58.29
C ILE A 443 6.59 -8.82 57.73
N VAL A 444 6.40 -7.50 57.66
CA VAL A 444 5.17 -6.92 57.09
C VAL A 444 5.00 -7.30 55.63
N THR A 445 6.09 -7.29 54.85
CA THR A 445 6.04 -7.69 53.44
C THR A 445 5.66 -9.16 53.28
N PHE A 446 6.21 -10.07 54.09
CA PHE A 446 5.83 -11.49 54.09
C PHE A 446 4.39 -11.73 54.53
N LEU A 447 3.87 -10.94 55.48
CA LEU A 447 2.47 -11.01 55.91
C LEU A 447 1.52 -10.61 54.77
N VAL A 448 1.78 -9.46 54.13
CA VAL A 448 1.00 -8.98 52.98
C VAL A 448 1.09 -9.96 51.80
N LEU A 449 2.28 -10.53 51.57
CA LEU A 449 2.48 -11.56 50.55
C LEU A 449 1.69 -12.84 50.87
N GLY A 450 1.68 -13.27 52.12
CA GLY A 450 0.89 -14.40 52.59
C GLY A 450 -0.60 -14.20 52.36
N VAL A 451 -1.12 -13.01 52.66
CA VAL A 451 -2.53 -12.65 52.37
C VAL A 451 -2.80 -12.65 50.87
N ALA A 452 -1.91 -12.09 50.05
CA ALA A 452 -2.05 -12.10 48.59
C ALA A 452 -2.05 -13.53 48.02
N LEU A 453 -1.15 -14.40 48.49
CA LEU A 453 -1.10 -15.81 48.09
C LEU A 453 -2.34 -16.58 48.55
N LEU A 454 -2.89 -16.26 49.72
CA LEU A 454 -4.17 -16.82 50.18
C LEU A 454 -5.33 -16.40 49.27
N VAL A 455 -5.39 -15.13 48.84
CA VAL A 455 -6.41 -14.66 47.89
C VAL A 455 -6.27 -15.35 46.53
N ILE A 456 -5.04 -15.52 46.03
CA ILE A 456 -4.76 -16.24 44.78
C ILE A 456 -5.14 -17.73 44.91
N SER A 457 -4.79 -18.36 46.04
CA SER A 457 -5.12 -19.76 46.34
C SER A 457 -6.63 -19.96 46.50
N PHE A 458 -7.33 -19.01 47.13
CA PHE A 458 -8.78 -18.99 47.24
C PHE A 458 -9.46 -18.84 45.88
N ALA A 459 -8.95 -17.94 45.02
CA ALA A 459 -9.43 -17.82 43.65
C ALA A 459 -9.19 -19.13 42.87
N TYR A 460 -8.03 -19.75 43.00
CA TYR A 460 -7.72 -21.02 42.34
C TYR A 460 -8.64 -22.16 42.81
N THR A 461 -8.87 -22.30 44.12
CA THR A 461 -9.73 -23.34 44.69
C THR A 461 -11.20 -23.13 44.34
N ARG A 462 -11.69 -21.89 44.38
CA ARG A 462 -13.08 -21.56 44.02
C ARG A 462 -13.38 -21.78 42.54
N TYR A 463 -12.40 -21.60 41.65
CA TYR A 463 -12.58 -21.80 40.21
C TYR A 463 -11.97 -23.11 39.68
N ARG A 464 -11.54 -24.01 40.57
CA ARG A 464 -10.87 -25.29 40.25
C ARG A 464 -11.64 -26.14 39.24
N GLU A 465 -12.97 -26.21 39.38
CA GLU A 465 -13.83 -26.98 38.47
C GLU A 465 -13.95 -26.35 37.08
N SER A 466 -13.86 -25.02 36.97
CA SER A 466 -13.86 -24.32 35.67
C SER A 466 -12.50 -24.36 34.96
N ILE A 467 -11.41 -24.54 35.70
CA ILE A 467 -10.05 -24.73 35.15
C ILE A 467 -9.88 -26.16 34.62
N ARG A 468 -10.45 -27.16 35.31
CA ARG A 468 -10.37 -28.59 34.94
C ARG A 468 -11.17 -28.97 33.70
N LYS A 469 -12.09 -28.12 33.24
CA LYS A 469 -12.88 -28.31 32.01
C LYS A 469 -12.26 -27.68 30.75
N VAL A 470 -11.12 -26.99 30.88
CA VAL A 470 -10.49 -26.19 29.80
C VAL A 470 -8.99 -26.51 29.60
N LEU A 471 -8.38 -27.26 30.52
CA LEU A 471 -7.18 -28.09 30.26
C LEU A 471 -7.66 -29.43 29.73
#